data_AF-A0A1I6G2G0-F1
#
_entry.id   AF-A0A1I6G2G0-F1
#
_cell.length_a   1.000
_cell.length_b   1.000
_cell.length_c   1.000
_cell.angle_alpha   90.00
_cell.angle_beta   90.00
_cell.angle_gamma   90.00
#
_symmetry.space_group_name_H-M   'P 1'
#
loop_
_entity.id
_entity.type
_entity.pdbx_description
1 polymer ?
#
loop_
_entity_poly.entity_id
_entity_poly.type
_entity_poly.pdbx_seq_one_letter_code
_entity_poly.pdbx_strand_id
1 'polypeptide(L)'
;MAEDRGQLATPMVEVTVGIFLVLAVSLGFALVPVETAETATLDRTAGDALSVLAAEPPEGSGPNRLAVACRSASAFDTEADAIDRRLGAVLPTPLSYRLTTVHGDVGTPRPSGVPTGRASLTTDDCTVTLWVWYV
;
A
#
# COMPACT_ATOMS: atom_id res chain seq x y z
N MET A 1 29.14 48.76 -41.64
CA MET A 1 27.80 48.31 -41.22
C MET A 1 27.83 46.81 -41.11
N ALA A 2 28.33 46.34 -39.97
CA ALA A 2 28.29 44.94 -39.55
C ALA A 2 27.45 44.91 -38.25
N GLU A 3 26.96 43.73 -37.88
CA GLU A 3 26.02 43.45 -36.77
C GLU A 3 24.51 43.57 -37.07
N ASP A 4 23.99 42.67 -37.90
CA ASP A 4 22.54 42.34 -37.94
C ASP A 4 22.27 40.81 -37.86
N ARG A 5 23.30 39.95 -37.87
CA ARG A 5 23.13 38.49 -37.95
C ARG A 5 23.14 37.74 -36.60
N GLY A 6 23.37 38.43 -35.49
CA GLY A 6 23.44 37.81 -34.15
C GLY A 6 22.10 37.76 -33.38
N GLN A 7 21.11 38.58 -33.77
CA GLN A 7 19.87 38.74 -32.99
C GLN A 7 18.76 37.75 -33.34
N LEU A 8 18.85 37.03 -34.47
CA LEU A 8 17.85 36.02 -34.84
C LEU A 8 18.08 34.67 -34.12
N ALA A 9 19.30 34.38 -33.68
CA ALA A 9 19.64 33.11 -33.04
C ALA A 9 19.14 33.01 -31.60
N THR A 10 19.20 34.11 -30.84
CA THR A 10 18.80 34.16 -29.42
C THR A 10 17.32 33.84 -29.16
N PRO A 11 16.34 34.48 -29.84
CA PRO A 11 14.93 34.18 -29.60
C PRO A 11 14.56 32.75 -30.01
N MET A 12 15.24 32.19 -31.03
CA MET A 12 15.03 30.80 -31.44
C MET A 12 15.53 29.81 -30.38
N VAL A 13 16.69 30.07 -29.78
CA VAL A 13 17.23 29.25 -28.68
C VAL A 13 16.33 29.33 -27.45
N GLU A 14 15.86 30.52 -27.08
CA GLU A 14 14.95 30.71 -25.95
C GLU A 14 13.65 29.94 -26.11
N VAL A 15 13.00 30.06 -27.27
CA VAL A 15 11.77 29.30 -27.57
C VAL A 15 12.03 27.80 -27.53
N THR A 16 13.16 27.34 -28.09
CA THR A 16 13.52 25.93 -28.09
C THR A 16 13.71 25.41 -26.67
N VAL A 17 14.43 26.15 -25.81
CA VAL A 17 14.63 25.80 -24.40
C VAL A 17 13.30 25.80 -23.64
N GLY A 18 12.43 26.79 -23.89
CA GLY A 18 11.10 26.85 -23.28
C GLY A 18 10.24 25.64 -23.65
N ILE A 19 10.23 25.24 -24.93
CA ILE A 19 9.51 24.04 -25.39
C ILE A 19 10.07 22.78 -24.72
N PHE A 20 11.39 22.61 -24.69
CA PHE A 20 12.00 21.45 -24.03
C PHE A 20 11.74 21.42 -22.52
N LEU A 21 11.74 22.57 -21.86
CA LEU A 21 11.42 22.68 -20.43
C LEU A 21 9.97 22.24 -20.17
N VAL A 22 9.01 22.77 -20.94
CA VAL A 22 7.59 22.40 -20.81
C VAL A 22 7.41 20.91 -21.07
N LEU A 23 8.01 20.37 -22.14
CA LEU A 23 7.96 18.94 -22.44
C LEU A 23 8.57 18.09 -21.31
N ALA A 24 9.74 18.48 -20.77
CA ALA A 24 10.38 17.77 -19.67
C ALA A 24 9.52 17.75 -18.42
N VAL A 25 8.88 18.87 -18.07
CA VAL A 25 7.94 18.95 -16.94
C VAL A 25 6.71 18.09 -17.18
N SER A 26 6.11 18.16 -18.38
CA SER A 26 4.95 17.34 -18.75
C SER A 26 5.24 15.84 -18.74
N LEU A 27 6.40 15.43 -19.27
CA LEU A 27 6.87 14.04 -19.23
C LEU A 27 7.14 13.59 -17.80
N GLY A 28 7.67 14.47 -16.94
CA GLY A 28 7.84 14.21 -15.51
C GLY A 28 6.52 13.79 -14.85
N PHE A 29 5.43 14.53 -15.08
CA PHE A 29 4.11 14.18 -14.55
C PHE A 29 3.52 12.92 -15.17
N ALA A 30 3.74 12.68 -16.46
CA ALA A 30 3.25 11.49 -17.15
C ALA A 30 3.91 10.18 -16.65
N LEU A 31 5.12 10.29 -16.08
CA LEU A 31 5.88 9.15 -15.59
C LEU A 31 5.65 8.82 -14.12
N VAL A 32 4.93 9.67 -13.36
CA VAL A 32 4.60 9.37 -11.97
C VAL A 32 3.51 8.29 -11.95
N PRO A 33 3.75 7.13 -11.32
CA PRO A 33 2.71 6.13 -11.15
C PRO A 33 1.59 6.73 -10.28
N VAL A 34 0.41 6.92 -10.88
CA VAL A 34 -0.79 7.32 -10.15
C VAL A 34 -1.36 6.10 -9.44
N GLU A 35 -1.39 6.14 -8.12
CA GLU A 35 -2.25 5.23 -7.38
C GLU A 35 -3.69 5.49 -7.84
N THR A 36 -4.36 4.43 -8.28
CA THR A 36 -5.76 4.54 -8.68
C THR A 36 -6.61 4.88 -7.44
N ALA A 37 -7.72 5.59 -7.63
CA ALA A 37 -8.65 5.85 -6.53
C ALA A 37 -9.14 4.55 -5.86
N GLU A 38 -9.15 3.45 -6.61
CA GLU A 38 -9.47 2.11 -6.13
C GLU A 38 -8.41 1.57 -5.17
N THR A 39 -7.12 1.59 -5.53
CA THR A 39 -6.03 1.12 -4.66
C THR A 39 -5.92 1.94 -3.38
N ALA A 40 -6.07 3.27 -3.47
CA ALA A 40 -6.10 4.14 -2.28
C ALA A 40 -7.29 3.85 -1.34
N THR A 41 -8.42 3.40 -1.89
CA THR A 41 -9.57 2.95 -1.09
C THR A 41 -9.27 1.62 -0.40
N LEU A 42 -8.70 0.67 -1.13
CA LEU A 42 -8.31 -0.63 -0.59
C LEU A 42 -7.23 -0.51 0.50
N ASP A 43 -6.25 0.39 0.35
CA ASP A 43 -5.24 0.68 1.39
C ASP A 43 -5.89 1.18 2.68
N ARG A 44 -6.86 2.10 2.57
CA ARG A 44 -7.61 2.61 3.72
C ARG A 44 -8.40 1.49 4.39
N THR A 45 -9.10 0.67 3.60
CA THR A 45 -9.85 -0.48 4.13
C THR A 45 -8.95 -1.48 4.85
N ALA A 46 -7.76 -1.77 4.31
CA ALA A 46 -6.78 -2.61 4.98
C ALA A 46 -6.30 -1.98 6.30
N GLY A 47 -6.05 -0.67 6.32
CA GLY A 47 -5.65 0.07 7.52
C GLY A 47 -6.72 0.05 8.62
N ASP A 48 -7.98 0.25 8.25
CA ASP A 48 -9.12 0.20 9.18
C ASP A 48 -9.27 -1.20 9.77
N ALA A 49 -9.19 -2.24 8.94
CA ALA A 49 -9.28 -3.63 9.41
C ALA A 49 -8.12 -4.02 10.35
N LEU A 50 -6.88 -3.60 10.04
CA LEU A 50 -5.74 -3.80 10.95
C LEU A 50 -5.93 -3.05 12.28
N SER A 51 -6.48 -1.84 12.25
CA SER A 51 -6.76 -1.06 13.45
C SER A 51 -7.79 -1.76 14.34
N VAL A 52 -8.82 -2.36 13.74
CA VAL A 52 -9.78 -3.19 14.49
C VAL A 52 -9.08 -4.39 15.13
N LEU A 53 -8.27 -5.15 14.38
CA LEU A 53 -7.53 -6.29 14.92
C LEU A 53 -6.56 -5.90 16.05
N ALA A 54 -5.91 -4.74 15.94
CA ALA A 54 -4.98 -4.24 16.96
C ALA A 54 -5.68 -3.84 18.27
N ALA A 55 -6.98 -3.55 18.22
CA ALA A 55 -7.80 -3.23 19.38
C ALA A 55 -8.44 -4.46 20.04
N GLU A 56 -8.40 -5.63 19.39
CA GLU A 56 -8.99 -6.85 19.94
C GLU A 56 -8.10 -7.51 21.00
N PRO A 57 -8.70 -8.04 22.09
CA PRO A 57 -7.96 -8.85 23.03
C PRO A 57 -7.47 -10.15 22.35
N PRO A 58 -6.29 -10.66 22.74
CA PRO A 58 -5.86 -12.00 22.33
C PRO A 58 -6.79 -13.07 22.92
N GLU A 59 -6.80 -14.27 22.32
CA GLU A 59 -7.45 -15.45 22.93
C GLU A 59 -6.79 -15.84 24.25
N GLY A 60 -5.48 -15.55 24.39
CA GLY A 60 -4.68 -15.77 25.60
C GLY A 60 -4.38 -14.51 26.43
N SER A 61 -3.12 -14.38 26.86
CA SER A 61 -2.64 -13.22 27.64
C SER A 61 -1.67 -12.36 26.81
N GLY A 62 -1.89 -11.06 26.80
CA GLY A 62 -1.03 -10.11 26.10
C GLY A 62 -1.74 -8.77 25.86
N PRO A 63 -1.02 -7.79 25.30
CA PRO A 63 -1.56 -6.44 25.12
C PRO A 63 -2.63 -6.38 24.03
N ASN A 64 -2.47 -7.13 22.93
CA ASN A 64 -3.46 -7.29 21.87
C ASN A 64 -3.16 -8.55 21.05
N ARG A 65 -4.13 -8.97 20.23
CA ARG A 65 -4.05 -10.16 19.36
C ARG A 65 -2.83 -10.17 18.43
N LEU A 66 -2.58 -9.07 17.72
CA LEU A 66 -1.48 -8.99 16.74
C LEU A 66 -0.11 -9.08 17.42
N ALA A 67 0.06 -8.45 18.58
CA ALA A 67 1.28 -8.54 19.35
C ALA A 67 1.54 -9.97 19.84
N VAL A 68 0.51 -10.70 20.28
CA VAL A 68 0.66 -12.12 20.67
C VAL A 68 1.03 -12.98 19.47
N ALA A 69 0.35 -12.80 18.33
CA ALA A 69 0.63 -13.53 17.10
C ALA A 69 2.08 -13.30 16.59
N CYS A 70 2.66 -12.12 16.84
CA CYS A 70 4.04 -11.81 16.48
C CYS A 70 5.11 -12.48 17.35
N ARG A 71 4.78 -13.10 18.50
CA ARG A 71 5.80 -13.61 19.43
C ARG A 71 6.45 -14.93 18.99
N SER A 72 5.67 -15.84 18.41
CA SER A 72 6.15 -17.15 17.97
C SER A 72 5.18 -17.82 17.01
N ALA A 73 5.66 -18.82 16.26
CA ALA A 73 4.82 -19.67 15.42
C ALA A 73 3.65 -20.32 16.17
N SER A 74 3.89 -20.87 17.37
CA SER A 74 2.82 -21.48 18.17
C SER A 74 1.77 -20.47 18.65
N ALA A 75 2.19 -19.23 18.96
CA ALA A 75 1.28 -18.17 19.36
C ALA A 75 0.47 -17.67 18.15
N PHE A 76 1.10 -17.57 16.98
CA PHE A 76 0.42 -17.29 15.71
C PHE A 76 -0.66 -18.34 15.42
N ASP A 77 -0.32 -19.63 15.49
CA ASP A 77 -1.26 -20.73 15.23
C ASP A 77 -2.49 -20.67 16.16
N THR A 78 -2.29 -20.27 17.41
CA THR A 78 -3.38 -20.12 18.39
C THR A 78 -4.33 -18.97 18.03
N GLU A 79 -3.80 -17.85 17.52
CA GLU A 79 -4.59 -16.66 17.20
C GLU A 79 -5.15 -16.69 15.76
N ALA A 80 -4.62 -17.55 14.88
CA ALA A 80 -4.92 -17.55 13.43
C ALA A 80 -6.42 -17.66 13.12
N ASP A 81 -7.14 -18.58 13.76
CA ASP A 81 -8.59 -18.76 13.56
C ASP A 81 -9.41 -17.58 14.06
N ALA A 82 -8.96 -16.91 15.13
CA ALA A 82 -9.60 -15.72 15.67
C ALA A 82 -9.34 -14.50 14.77
N ILE A 83 -8.17 -14.42 14.15
CA ILE A 83 -7.83 -13.41 13.15
C ILE A 83 -8.70 -13.61 11.90
N ASP A 84 -8.78 -14.83 11.36
CA ASP A 84 -9.55 -15.16 10.15
C ASP A 84 -11.03 -14.81 10.31
N ARG A 85 -11.66 -15.31 11.39
CA ARG A 85 -13.05 -14.98 11.71
C ARG A 85 -13.29 -13.48 11.83
N ARG A 86 -12.36 -12.76 12.46
CA ARG A 86 -12.53 -11.32 12.66
C ARG A 86 -12.38 -10.57 11.34
N LEU A 87 -11.38 -10.89 10.52
CA LEU A 87 -11.18 -10.29 9.19
C LEU A 87 -12.39 -10.55 8.28
N GLY A 88 -12.93 -11.76 8.27
CA GLY A 88 -14.15 -12.09 7.52
C GLY A 88 -15.40 -11.33 7.97
N ALA A 89 -15.43 -10.85 9.22
CA ALA A 89 -16.56 -10.08 9.75
C ALA A 89 -16.42 -8.56 9.56
N VAL A 90 -15.19 -8.03 9.54
CA VAL A 90 -14.93 -6.58 9.47
C VAL A 90 -14.73 -6.09 8.04
N LEU A 91 -14.20 -6.95 7.15
CA LEU A 91 -14.02 -6.59 5.75
C LEU A 91 -15.37 -6.65 5.02
N PRO A 92 -15.72 -5.61 4.25
CA PRO A 92 -16.93 -5.65 3.44
C PRO A 92 -16.80 -6.69 2.32
N THR A 93 -17.89 -7.39 2.03
CA THR A 93 -18.00 -8.18 0.80
C THR A 93 -18.05 -7.23 -0.41
N PRO A 94 -17.34 -7.50 -1.53
CA PRO A 94 -16.68 -8.76 -1.90
C PRO A 94 -15.15 -8.67 -1.79
N LEU A 95 -14.60 -8.34 -0.62
CA LEU A 95 -13.15 -8.35 -0.44
C LEU A 95 -12.62 -9.70 0.02
N SER A 96 -11.52 -10.13 -0.58
CA SER A 96 -10.64 -11.18 -0.05
C SER A 96 -9.38 -10.55 0.52
N TYR A 97 -8.68 -11.29 1.37
CA TYR A 97 -7.54 -10.79 2.11
C TYR A 97 -6.43 -11.83 2.30
N ARG A 98 -5.23 -11.33 2.57
CA ARG A 98 -4.06 -12.07 3.05
C ARG A 98 -3.40 -11.27 4.15
N LEU A 99 -3.39 -11.79 5.37
CA LEU A 99 -2.56 -11.26 6.45
C LEU A 99 -1.28 -12.08 6.52
N THR A 100 -0.13 -11.42 6.54
CA THR A 100 1.20 -12.03 6.61
C THR A 100 1.95 -11.52 7.81
N THR A 101 2.60 -12.43 8.52
CA THR A 101 3.56 -12.16 9.59
C THR A 101 4.86 -12.90 9.31
N VAL A 102 5.87 -12.73 10.17
CA VAL A 102 7.09 -13.54 10.11
C VAL A 102 6.87 -15.02 10.46
N HIS A 103 5.74 -15.35 11.11
CA HIS A 103 5.45 -16.67 11.64
C HIS A 103 4.45 -17.47 10.79
N GLY A 104 3.73 -16.81 9.90
CA GLY A 104 2.71 -17.44 9.08
C GLY A 104 1.77 -16.46 8.43
N ASP A 105 0.75 -17.02 7.78
CA ASP A 105 -0.24 -16.27 7.02
C ASP A 105 -1.68 -16.69 7.35
N VAL A 106 -2.62 -15.75 7.22
CA VAL A 106 -4.07 -15.97 7.35
C VAL A 106 -4.77 -15.50 6.08
N GLY A 107 -5.81 -16.22 5.64
CA GLY A 107 -6.58 -15.91 4.44
C GLY A 107 -5.98 -16.48 3.14
N THR A 108 -6.56 -16.06 2.02
CA THR A 108 -6.32 -16.64 0.69
C THR A 108 -4.98 -16.18 0.10
N PRO A 109 -4.25 -17.02 -0.65
CA PRO A 109 -3.08 -16.56 -1.40
C PRO A 109 -3.40 -15.39 -2.32
N ARG A 110 -2.51 -14.38 -2.35
CA ARG A 110 -2.71 -13.17 -3.16
C ARG A 110 -2.72 -13.50 -4.65
N PRO A 111 -3.73 -13.06 -5.43
CA PRO A 111 -3.74 -13.22 -6.87
C PRO A 111 -2.68 -12.35 -7.56
N SER A 112 -2.19 -12.78 -8.72
CA SER A 112 -1.29 -11.98 -9.56
C SER A 112 -2.08 -11.07 -10.49
N GLY A 113 -1.69 -9.80 -10.59
CA GLY A 113 -2.21 -8.87 -11.62
C GLY A 113 -3.56 -8.21 -11.29
N VAL A 114 -4.06 -8.34 -10.06
CA VAL A 114 -5.27 -7.65 -9.59
C VAL A 114 -4.85 -6.44 -8.73
N PRO A 115 -5.56 -5.30 -8.82
CA PRO A 115 -5.38 -4.20 -7.88
C PRO A 115 -5.55 -4.69 -6.43
N THR A 116 -4.53 -4.44 -5.61
CA THR A 116 -4.52 -4.83 -4.20
C THR A 116 -4.21 -3.62 -3.35
N GLY A 117 -4.97 -3.43 -2.28
CA GLY A 117 -4.57 -2.52 -1.20
C GLY A 117 -3.70 -3.23 -0.18
N ARG A 118 -2.90 -2.47 0.55
CA ARG A 118 -2.04 -2.95 1.62
C ARG A 118 -2.02 -1.98 2.79
N ALA A 119 -1.90 -2.54 3.98
CA ALA A 119 -1.53 -1.79 5.17
C ALA A 119 -0.57 -2.63 6.01
N SER A 120 0.31 -1.96 6.76
CA SER A 120 1.23 -2.61 7.68
C SER A 120 1.10 -2.00 9.07
N LEU A 121 1.20 -2.85 10.09
CA LEU A 121 1.27 -2.45 11.48
C LEU A 121 2.51 -3.07 12.12
N THR A 122 3.34 -2.24 12.74
CA THR A 122 4.54 -2.68 13.46
C THR A 122 4.20 -2.88 14.92
N THR A 123 4.44 -4.08 15.44
CA THR A 123 4.43 -4.39 16.87
C THR A 123 5.86 -4.40 17.39
N ASP A 124 6.05 -4.59 18.70
CA ASP A 124 7.40 -4.74 19.29
C ASP A 124 8.14 -5.96 18.71
N ASP A 125 7.42 -7.06 18.46
CA ASP A 125 8.00 -8.33 18.02
C ASP A 125 8.06 -8.52 16.48
N CYS A 126 7.13 -7.95 15.69
CA CYS A 126 7.10 -8.16 14.24
C CYS A 126 6.35 -7.06 13.46
N THR A 127 6.43 -7.11 12.13
CA THR A 127 5.55 -6.34 11.24
C THR A 127 4.47 -7.26 10.68
N VAL A 128 3.22 -6.84 10.83
CA VAL A 128 2.06 -7.51 10.24
C VAL A 128 1.64 -6.74 9.00
N THR A 129 1.46 -7.42 7.87
CA THR A 129 0.98 -6.81 6.62
C THR A 129 -0.34 -7.44 6.20
N LEU A 130 -1.36 -6.61 5.99
CA LEU A 130 -2.64 -7.03 5.44
C LEU A 130 -2.74 -6.55 4.00
N TRP A 131 -3.02 -7.49 3.10
CA TRP A 131 -3.38 -7.25 1.71
C TRP A 131 -4.87 -7.49 1.52
N VAL A 132 -5.54 -6.65 0.73
CA VAL A 132 -6.96 -6.79 0.39
C VAL A 132 -7.19 -6.56 -1.10
N TRP A 133 -8.15 -7.27 -1.69
CA TRP A 133 -8.53 -7.14 -3.10
C TRP A 133 -9.98 -7.56 -3.31
N TYR A 134 -10.60 -7.08 -4.39
CA TYR A 134 -11.92 -7.53 -4.81
C TYR A 134 -11.87 -8.94 -5.40
N VAL A 135 -12.88 -9.76 -5.11
CA VAL A 135 -13.11 -11.08 -5.75
C VAL A 135 -14.20 -11.04 -6.79
#